data_AF-A0A951RRZ9-F1
#
_entry.id   AF-A0A951RRZ9-F1
#
_cell.length_a   1.000
_cell.length_b   1.000
_cell.length_c   1.000
_cell.angle_alpha   90.00
_cell.angle_beta   90.00
_cell.angle_gamma   90.00
#
_symmetry.space_group_name_H-M   'P 1'
#
loop_
_entity.id
_entity.type
_entity.pdbx_description
1 polymer ?
#
loop_
_entity_poly.entity_id
_entity_poly.type
_entity_poly.pdbx_seq_one_letter_code
_entity_poly.pdbx_strand_id
1 'polypeptide(L)' 'MSGHKSTYTIDVVADSAAEAIAIAAEALPRDAKVVNQEAIAGGGNVWRVTLRYTGGSRRGGEMPG' A
#
# COMPACT_ATOMS: atom_id res chain seq x y z
N MET A 1 -6.41 22.02 -5.40
CA MET A 1 -6.79 20.85 -4.57
C MET A 1 -5.58 19.94 -4.45
N SER A 2 -4.79 20.06 -3.38
CA SER A 2 -3.66 19.14 -3.14
C SER A 2 -4.24 17.83 -2.64
N GLY A 3 -4.37 16.84 -3.53
CA GLY A 3 -4.74 15.49 -3.12
C GLY A 3 -3.73 14.98 -2.10
N HIS A 4 -4.16 14.65 -0.88
CA HIS A 4 -3.29 14.07 0.13
C HIS A 4 -2.71 12.76 -0.42
N LYS A 5 -1.38 12.73 -0.57
CA LYS A 5 -0.64 11.53 -0.99
C LYS A 5 -0.28 10.76 0.27
N SER A 6 -0.86 9.58 0.43
CA SER A 6 -0.51 8.67 1.52
C SER A 6 0.47 7.61 1.03
N THR A 7 1.36 7.19 1.93
CA THR A 7 2.26 6.06 1.71
C THR A 7 1.84 4.91 2.63
N TYR A 8 1.90 3.69 2.11
CA TYR A 8 1.60 2.46 2.81
C TYR A 8 2.70 1.44 2.49
N THR A 9 3.27 0.82 3.52
CA THR A 9 4.30 -0.20 3.37
C THR A 9 3.87 -1.45 4.12
N ILE A 10 3.99 -2.61 3.47
CA ILE A 10 3.64 -3.92 4.02
C ILE A 10 4.61 -4.98 3.47
N ASP A 11 4.91 -5.98 4.29
CA ASP A 11 5.64 -7.18 3.85
C ASP A 11 4.61 -8.25 3.44
N VAL A 12 4.73 -8.76 2.22
CA VAL A 12 3.81 -9.72 1.59
C VAL A 12 4.56 -10.97 1.17
N VAL A 13 4.00 -12.15 1.46
CA VAL A 13 4.51 -13.41 0.91
C VAL A 13 3.85 -13.63 -0.45
N ALA A 14 4.66 -13.71 -1.51
CA ALA A 14 4.20 -13.93 -2.88
C ALA A 14 5.31 -14.54 -3.75
N ASP A 15 4.93 -15.19 -4.85
CA ASP A 15 5.89 -15.82 -5.76
C ASP A 15 6.55 -14.78 -6.70
N SER A 16 5.98 -13.58 -6.80
CA SER A 16 6.53 -12.49 -7.61
C SER A 16 6.25 -11.09 -7.05
N ALA A 17 7.06 -10.11 -7.46
CA ALA A 17 6.86 -8.70 -7.15
C ALA A 17 5.47 -8.18 -7.59
N ALA A 18 4.99 -8.62 -8.76
CA ALA A 18 3.71 -8.18 -9.31
C ALA A 18 2.52 -8.68 -8.47
N GLU A 19 2.57 -9.95 -8.06
CA GLU A 19 1.58 -10.55 -7.17
C GLU A 19 1.60 -9.88 -5.79
N ALA A 20 2.78 -9.65 -5.21
CA ALA A 20 2.92 -8.94 -3.95
C ALA A 20 2.27 -7.55 -3.99
N ILE A 21 2.47 -6.80 -5.09
CA ILE A 21 1.86 -5.49 -5.30
C ILE A 21 0.34 -5.59 -5.40
N ALA A 22 -0.19 -6.58 -6.13
CA ALA A 22 -1.63 -6.78 -6.26
C ALA A 22 -2.28 -7.02 -4.89
N ILE A 23 -1.71 -7.93 -4.09
CA ILE A 23 -2.16 -8.21 -2.71
C ILE A 23 -2.08 -6.97 -1.84
N ALA A 24 -0.98 -6.22 -1.88
CA ALA A 24 -0.83 -4.99 -1.11
C ALA A 24 -1.84 -3.91 -1.52
N ALA A 25 -2.22 -3.85 -2.80
CA ALA A 25 -3.19 -2.90 -3.32
C ALA A 25 -4.62 -3.22 -2.89
N GLU A 26 -4.98 -4.49 -2.70
CA GLU A 26 -6.29 -4.90 -2.18
C GLU A 26 -6.55 -4.39 -0.75
N ALA A 27 -5.49 -4.17 0.04
CA ALA A 27 -5.60 -3.60 1.37
C ALA A 27 -5.87 -2.09 1.38
N LEU A 28 -5.81 -1.42 0.22
CA LEU A 28 -6.08 0.01 0.13
C LEU A 28 -7.60 0.31 0.18
N PRO A 29 -7.99 1.51 0.63
CA PRO A 29 -9.38 1.96 0.54
C PRO A 29 -9.95 1.85 -0.87
N ARG A 30 -11.26 1.61 -0.99
CA ARG A 30 -11.93 1.42 -2.29
C ARG A 30 -11.80 2.60 -3.25
N ASP A 31 -11.64 3.81 -2.71
CA ASP A 31 -11.44 5.06 -3.45
C ASP A 31 -9.95 5.46 -3.59
N ALA A 32 -9.04 4.63 -3.08
CA ALA A 32 -7.61 4.84 -3.25
C ALA A 32 -7.19 4.56 -4.69
N LYS A 33 -6.43 5.51 -5.25
CA LYS A 33 -5.75 5.37 -6.53
C LYS A 33 -4.26 5.31 -6.28
N VAL A 34 -3.64 4.18 -6.61
CA VAL A 34 -2.18 4.03 -6.57
C VAL A 34 -1.56 4.97 -7.61
N VAL A 35 -0.56 5.75 -7.18
CA VAL A 35 0.21 6.68 -8.01
C VAL A 35 1.68 6.29 -8.11
N ASN A 36 2.17 5.47 -7.18
CA ASN A 36 3.48 4.83 -7.28
C ASN A 36 3.46 3.50 -6.54
N GLN A 37 4.21 2.53 -7.02
CA GLN A 37 4.33 1.20 -6.43
C GLN A 37 5.76 0.71 -6.54
N GLU A 38 6.25 0.11 -5.47
CA GLU A 38 7.58 -0.46 -5.40
C GLU A 38 7.50 -1.77 -4.61
N ALA A 39 8.21 -2.79 -5.06
CA ALA A 39 8.35 -4.06 -4.35
C ALA A 39 9.83 -4.45 -4.35
N ILE A 40 10.36 -4.65 -3.15
CA ILE A 40 11.76 -5.01 -2.92
C ILE A 40 11.78 -6.39 -2.27
N ALA A 41 12.59 -7.31 -2.79
CA ALA A 41 12.75 -8.63 -2.18
C ALA A 41 13.34 -8.49 -0.76
N GLY A 42 12.63 -9.00 0.25
CA GLY A 42 13.08 -9.02 1.65
C GLY A 42 13.84 -10.29 2.03
N GLY A 43 13.68 -11.37 1.25
CA GLY A 43 14.31 -12.67 1.45
C GLY A 43 13.30 -13.82 1.27
N GLY A 44 13.72 -14.91 0.63
CA GLY A 44 12.80 -16.00 0.25
C GLY A 44 11.66 -15.48 -0.64
N ASN A 45 10.42 -15.85 -0.30
CA ASN A 45 9.21 -15.41 -1.00
C ASN A 45 8.59 -14.14 -0.38
N VAL A 46 9.33 -13.39 0.44
CA VAL A 46 8.84 -12.17 1.08
C VAL A 46 9.23 -10.94 0.27
N TRP A 47 8.25 -10.09 0.00
CA TRP A 47 8.38 -8.82 -0.70
C TRP A 47 7.95 -7.67 0.20
N ARG A 48 8.83 -6.69 0.39
CA ARG A 48 8.49 -5.41 0.99
C ARG A 48 7.88 -4.50 -0.06
N VAL A 49 6.57 -4.29 0.03
CA VAL A 49 5.81 -3.48 -0.92
C VAL A 49 5.54 -2.10 -0.34
N THR A 50 5.87 -1.05 -1.08
CA THR A 50 5.53 0.33 -0.77
C THR A 50 4.60 0.89 -1.84
N LEU A 51 3.38 1.24 -1.44
CA LEU A 51 2.37 1.88 -2.30
C LEU A 51 2.20 3.33 -1.89
N ARG A 52 2.30 4.23 -2.87
CA ARG A 52 1.86 5.61 -2.75
C ARG A 52 0.52 5.74 -3.44
N TYR A 53 -0.47 6.28 -2.74
CA TYR A 53 -1.82 6.43 -3.28
C TYR A 53 -2.43 7.78 -2.91
N THR A 54 -3.45 8.16 -3.66
CA THR A 54 -4.29 9.34 -3.43
C THR A 54 -5.74 8.91 -3.27
N GLY A 55 -6.53 9.65 -2.51
CA GLY A 55 -7.87 9.18 -2.14
C GLY A 55 -7.80 8.15 -1.02
N GLY A 56 -8.94 7.79 -0.47
CA GLY A 56 -8.99 7.06 0.79
C GLY A 56 -8.61 7.99 1.92
N SER A 57 -9.60 8.70 2.47
CA SER A 57 -9.50 9.07 3.86
C SER A 57 -9.26 7.77 4.63
N ARG A 58 -7.99 7.46 4.95
CA ARG A 58 -7.75 6.75 6.21
C ARG A 58 -8.55 7.58 7.20
N ARG A 59 -9.53 6.96 7.88
CA ARG A 59 -10.04 7.51 9.13
C ARG A 59 -8.81 8.05 9.84
N GLY A 60 -8.69 9.37 9.88
CA GLY A 60 -7.62 10.00 10.63
C GLY A 60 -7.71 9.44 12.04
N GLY A 61 -6.59 9.36 12.72
CA GLY A 61 -6.56 8.92 14.10
C GLY A 61 -7.37 9.86 15.00
N GLU A 62 -8.68 9.69 15.05
CA GLU A 62 -9.49 9.89 16.23
C GLU A 62 -9.64 8.52 16.87
N MET A 63 -8.63 8.14 17.67
CA MET A 63 -8.95 7.35 18.85
C MET A 63 -9.86 8.24 19.71
N PRO A 64 -11.09 7.81 20.04
CA PRO A 64 -11.86 8.50 21.07
C PRO A 64 -11.11 8.32 22.40
N GLY A 65 -10.51 9.39 22.88
CA GLY A 65 -9.99 9.54 24.24
C GLY A 65 -10.79 10.61 24.95
#